data_AF-A0A6A4TEK7-F1
#
_entry.id   AF-A0A6A4TEK7-F1
#
_cell.length_a   1.000
_cell.length_b   1.000
_cell.length_c   1.000
_cell.angle_alpha   90.00
_cell.angle_beta   90.00
_cell.angle_gamma   90.00
#
_symmetry.space_group_name_H-M   'P 1'
#
loop_
_entity.id
_entity.type
_entity.pdbx_description
1 polymer ?
#
loop_
_entity_poly.entity_id
_entity_poly.type
_entity_poly.pdbx_seq_one_letter_code
_entity_poly.pdbx_strand_id
1 'polypeptide(L)'
;MLLKRLAFTIYSSEVDQYQKYLPDIQERLVESLRLPQVPILHAQVFLFFRVLLLRISPQHLTSLWPTMITELVQVFLLMEQELTADEDISRTSGPSVAGLETTYSGGNGFSTSYNSQRWLNLYLSACKLLDLALALPPESLPQFQMYRWAFIPEASDDSGLEVRRQGTHQREFKPYVVRLAKLLRKRAKKNPEEDCSTRTLSWEPGHLTLTLYVIRSMEQLLPFFNLLSHVFNSKASSRSGPAHARNPADSSFLGHKEGHKLESQKVFWSRARQNIEEMVEKDFLEGLIKT
;
A
#
# COMPACT_ATOMS: atom_id res chain seq x y z
N MET A 1 1.67 -3.02 21.80
CA MET A 1 2.23 -1.86 22.53
C MET A 1 3.76 -1.81 22.48
N LEU A 2 4.48 -2.91 22.75
CA LEU A 2 5.96 -2.88 22.71
C LEU A 2 6.51 -2.54 21.30
N LEU A 3 5.96 -3.15 20.24
CA LEU A 3 6.37 -2.85 18.86
C LEU A 3 6.13 -1.39 18.47
N LYS A 4 4.94 -0.83 18.80
CA LYS A 4 4.63 0.58 18.54
C LYS A 4 5.62 1.53 19.25
N ARG A 5 6.05 1.19 20.47
CA ARG A 5 7.06 1.96 21.20
C ARG A 5 8.44 1.87 20.55
N LEU A 6 8.87 0.67 20.15
CA LEU A 6 10.15 0.48 19.47
C LEU A 6 10.17 1.19 18.11
N ALA A 7 9.08 1.09 17.34
CA ALA A 7 8.89 1.83 16.10
C ALA A 7 8.98 3.34 16.33
N PHE A 8 8.38 3.87 17.41
CA PHE A 8 8.51 5.28 17.75
C PHE A 8 9.95 5.67 18.13
N THR A 9 10.65 4.84 18.91
CA THR A 9 12.07 5.08 19.26
C THR A 9 12.95 5.18 18.01
N ILE A 10 12.75 4.30 17.02
CA ILE A 10 13.49 4.33 15.76
C ILE A 10 13.02 5.50 14.88
N TYR A 11 11.73 5.81 14.87
CA TYR A 11 11.19 6.98 14.16
C TYR A 11 11.81 8.29 14.63
N SER A 12 12.07 8.44 15.93
CA SER A 12 12.66 9.65 16.51
C SER A 12 14.19 9.66 16.46
N SER A 13 14.82 8.70 15.78
CA SER A 13 16.27 8.56 15.70
C SER A 13 16.85 9.15 14.41
N GLU A 14 18.17 9.29 14.37
CA GLU A 14 18.88 9.55 13.12
C GLU A 14 18.75 8.35 12.17
N VAL A 15 18.93 8.60 10.87
CA VAL A 15 18.96 7.54 9.85
C VAL A 15 20.11 6.59 10.16
N ASP A 16 19.85 5.29 10.07
CA ASP A 16 20.79 4.18 10.33
C ASP A 16 21.35 4.08 11.76
N GLN A 17 20.88 4.90 12.70
CA GLN A 17 21.34 4.86 14.10
C GLN A 17 21.19 3.47 14.74
N TYR A 18 20.16 2.72 14.34
CA TYR A 18 19.85 1.38 14.84
C TYR A 18 20.22 0.24 13.88
N GLN A 19 20.97 0.49 12.80
CA GLN A 19 21.28 -0.52 11.78
C GLN A 19 21.91 -1.81 12.36
N LYS A 20 22.75 -1.66 13.40
CA LYS A 20 23.47 -2.79 14.01
C LYS A 20 22.53 -3.76 14.75
N TYR A 21 21.36 -3.28 15.16
CA TYR A 21 20.31 -4.08 15.81
C TYR A 21 19.27 -4.57 14.81
N LEU A 22 19.41 -4.25 13.52
CA LEU A 22 18.44 -4.61 12.50
C LEU A 22 18.20 -6.14 12.40
N PRO A 23 19.20 -7.03 12.53
CA PRO A 23 18.95 -8.47 12.54
C PRO A 23 17.98 -8.90 13.65
N ASP A 24 18.19 -8.44 14.89
CA ASP A 24 17.32 -8.76 16.03
C ASP A 24 15.92 -8.15 15.86
N ILE A 25 15.85 -6.93 15.31
CA ILE A 25 14.58 -6.28 14.96
C ILE A 25 13.83 -7.11 13.91
N GLN A 26 14.51 -7.57 12.86
CA GLN A 26 13.92 -8.42 11.81
C GLN A 26 13.39 -9.72 12.38
N GLU A 27 14.17 -10.42 13.21
CA GLU A 27 13.74 -11.63 13.90
C GLU A 27 12.45 -11.38 14.69
N ARG A 28 12.41 -10.31 15.48
CA ARG A 28 11.24 -10.00 16.30
C ARG A 28 9.99 -9.63 15.49
N LEU A 29 10.17 -8.97 14.34
CA LEU A 29 9.09 -8.67 13.41
C LEU A 29 8.55 -9.96 12.78
N VAL A 30 9.42 -10.84 12.30
CA VAL A 30 9.04 -12.13 11.71
C VAL A 30 8.34 -13.01 12.74
N GLU A 31 8.84 -13.10 13.97
CA GLU A 31 8.16 -13.81 15.07
C GLU A 31 6.76 -13.26 15.35
N SER A 32 6.59 -11.94 15.31
CA SER A 32 5.29 -11.30 15.53
C SER A 32 4.29 -11.65 14.42
N LEU A 33 4.77 -11.83 13.19
CA LEU A 33 3.96 -12.21 12.03
C LEU A 33 3.57 -13.69 12.01
N ARG A 34 4.32 -14.57 12.70
CA ARG A 34 4.00 -16.01 12.80
C ARG A 34 2.67 -16.29 13.48
N LEU A 35 2.13 -15.35 14.26
CA LEU A 35 0.83 -15.49 14.90
C LEU A 35 -0.29 -15.17 13.89
N PRO A 36 -1.01 -16.18 13.37
CA PRO A 36 -2.06 -15.94 12.40
C PRO A 36 -3.25 -15.24 13.07
N GLN A 37 -4.02 -14.47 12.29
CA GLN A 37 -5.30 -13.90 12.74
C GLN A 37 -5.20 -12.90 13.92
N VAL A 38 -4.07 -12.21 14.06
CA VAL A 38 -3.88 -11.15 15.08
C VAL A 38 -3.78 -9.77 14.40
N PRO A 39 -4.89 -9.20 13.90
CA PRO A 39 -4.86 -7.99 13.07
C PRO A 39 -4.25 -6.76 13.76
N ILE A 40 -4.41 -6.64 15.08
CA ILE A 40 -3.79 -5.53 15.84
C ILE A 40 -2.26 -5.61 15.81
N LEU A 41 -1.71 -6.82 15.93
CA LEU A 41 -0.26 -7.02 15.96
C LEU A 41 0.33 -6.77 14.57
N HIS A 42 -0.34 -7.31 13.54
CA HIS A 42 0.05 -7.12 12.15
C HIS A 42 0.00 -5.63 11.76
N ALA A 43 -1.05 -4.90 12.14
CA ALA A 43 -1.12 -3.45 11.92
C ALA A 43 0.06 -2.69 12.55
N GLN A 44 0.50 -3.08 13.76
CA GLN A 44 1.70 -2.51 14.39
C GLN A 44 2.97 -2.85 13.60
N VAL A 45 3.08 -4.05 13.03
CA VAL A 45 4.19 -4.44 12.16
C VAL A 45 4.20 -3.61 10.87
N PHE A 46 3.04 -3.39 10.23
CA PHE A 46 2.94 -2.51 9.05
C PHE A 46 3.36 -1.07 9.34
N LEU A 47 2.97 -0.50 10.48
CA LEU A 47 3.48 0.80 10.92
C LEU A 47 5.01 0.78 11.10
N PHE A 48 5.54 -0.27 11.71
CA PHE A 48 6.98 -0.40 11.91
C PHE A 48 7.72 -0.54 10.57
N PHE A 49 7.20 -1.30 9.60
CA PHE A 49 7.77 -1.34 8.25
C PHE A 49 7.85 0.06 7.63
N ARG A 50 6.81 0.90 7.77
CA ARG A 50 6.86 2.29 7.28
C ARG A 50 7.98 3.11 7.94
N VAL A 51 8.18 2.96 9.25
CA VAL A 51 9.31 3.60 9.95
C VAL A 51 10.65 3.10 9.41
N LEU A 52 10.80 1.80 9.22
CA LEU A 52 12.05 1.22 8.71
C LEU A 52 12.37 1.77 7.31
N LEU A 53 11.38 1.90 6.42
CA LEU A 53 11.55 2.52 5.10
C LEU A 53 12.00 4.00 5.17
N LEU A 54 11.75 4.69 6.29
CA LEU A 54 12.13 6.09 6.50
C LEU A 54 13.40 6.29 7.35
N ARG A 55 13.84 5.27 8.10
CA ARG A 55 14.97 5.42 9.04
C ARG A 55 16.13 4.49 8.78
N ILE A 56 15.95 3.49 7.92
CA ILE A 56 17.01 2.53 7.56
C ILE A 56 17.28 2.64 6.07
N SER A 57 18.54 2.78 5.70
CA SER A 57 18.96 2.91 4.31
C SER A 57 18.65 1.63 3.51
N PRO A 58 18.34 1.75 2.20
CA PRO A 58 17.74 0.66 1.42
C PRO A 58 18.60 -0.60 1.36
N GLN A 59 19.92 -0.46 1.35
CA GLN A 59 20.85 -1.59 1.34
C GLN A 59 20.68 -2.52 2.54
N HIS A 60 20.34 -1.98 3.72
CA HIS A 60 20.17 -2.75 4.95
C HIS A 60 18.80 -3.46 5.02
N LEU A 61 17.81 -2.99 4.24
CA LEU A 61 16.47 -3.58 4.21
C LEU A 61 16.31 -4.72 3.20
N THR A 62 17.34 -5.02 2.40
CA THR A 62 17.30 -6.02 1.32
C THR A 62 16.70 -7.36 1.78
N SER A 63 17.11 -7.88 2.94
CA SER A 63 16.62 -9.17 3.48
C SER A 63 15.18 -9.12 4.00
N LEU A 64 14.67 -7.95 4.37
CA LEU A 64 13.35 -7.77 4.97
C LEU A 64 12.25 -7.61 3.91
N TRP A 65 12.60 -7.19 2.69
CA TRP A 65 11.64 -6.98 1.61
C TRP A 65 10.76 -8.19 1.30
N PRO A 66 11.29 -9.43 1.16
CA PRO A 66 10.43 -10.60 0.95
C PRO A 66 9.33 -10.73 1.99
N THR A 67 9.65 -10.49 3.27
CA THR A 67 8.67 -10.49 4.36
C THR A 67 7.64 -9.36 4.20
N MET A 68 8.07 -8.12 3.94
CA MET A 68 7.14 -7.00 3.75
C MET A 68 6.14 -7.27 2.60
N ILE A 69 6.63 -7.82 1.50
CA ILE A 69 5.83 -8.14 0.31
C ILE A 69 4.87 -9.28 0.61
N THR A 70 5.31 -10.37 1.23
CA THR A 70 4.42 -11.50 1.55
C THR A 70 3.30 -11.09 2.49
N GLU A 71 3.57 -10.26 3.49
CA GLU A 71 2.53 -9.76 4.39
C GLU A 71 1.55 -8.82 3.69
N LEU A 72 2.02 -7.89 2.83
CA LEU A 72 1.14 -7.05 2.01
C LEU A 72 0.22 -7.90 1.13
N VAL A 73 0.79 -8.91 0.45
CA VAL A 73 0.06 -9.84 -0.40
C VAL A 73 -0.99 -10.61 0.41
N GLN A 74 -0.64 -11.13 1.58
CA GLN A 74 -1.56 -11.84 2.45
C GLN A 74 -2.75 -10.96 2.85
N VAL A 75 -2.51 -9.72 3.30
CA VAL A 75 -3.59 -8.80 3.69
C VAL A 75 -4.49 -8.47 2.50
N PHE A 76 -3.93 -8.25 1.30
CA PHE A 76 -4.73 -7.97 0.12
C PHE A 76 -5.55 -9.18 -0.36
N LEU A 77 -5.02 -10.39 -0.22
CA LEU A 77 -5.78 -11.62 -0.46
C LEU A 77 -6.91 -11.79 0.56
N LEU A 78 -6.68 -11.46 1.84
CA LEU A 78 -7.72 -11.48 2.87
C LEU A 78 -8.83 -10.47 2.57
N MET A 79 -8.48 -9.24 2.18
CA MET A 79 -9.45 -8.23 1.75
C MET A 79 -10.30 -8.73 0.58
N GLU A 80 -9.66 -9.35 -0.41
CA GLU A 80 -10.35 -9.90 -1.57
C GLU A 80 -11.30 -11.03 -1.19
N GLN A 81 -10.85 -11.96 -0.34
CA GLN A 81 -11.69 -13.05 0.15
C GLN A 81 -12.94 -12.52 0.86
N GLU A 82 -12.77 -11.56 1.77
CA GLU A 82 -13.88 -10.90 2.49
C GLU A 82 -14.87 -10.22 1.54
N LEU A 83 -14.36 -9.49 0.54
CA LEU A 83 -15.19 -8.81 -0.46
C LEU A 83 -15.95 -9.79 -1.37
N THR A 84 -15.39 -10.98 -1.61
CA THR A 84 -16.05 -12.03 -2.40
C THR A 84 -17.06 -12.85 -1.60
N ALA A 85 -16.82 -13.11 -0.31
CA ALA A 85 -17.70 -13.91 0.53
C ALA A 85 -19.11 -13.31 0.67
N ASP A 86 -19.21 -11.98 0.73
CA ASP A 86 -20.49 -11.26 0.70
C ASP A 86 -21.31 -11.54 -0.56
N GLU A 87 -20.67 -11.86 -1.68
CA GLU A 87 -21.36 -12.18 -2.92
C GLU A 87 -22.11 -13.51 -2.81
N ASP A 88 -21.50 -14.52 -2.22
CA ASP A 88 -22.06 -15.88 -2.16
C ASP A 88 -23.22 -15.98 -1.17
N ILE A 89 -23.16 -15.23 -0.06
CA ILE A 89 -24.27 -15.11 0.91
C ILE A 89 -25.48 -14.42 0.25
N SER A 90 -25.24 -13.36 -0.55
CA SER A 90 -26.31 -12.65 -1.26
C SER A 90 -26.95 -13.45 -2.41
N ARG A 91 -26.30 -14.53 -2.89
CA ARG A 91 -26.80 -15.41 -3.95
C ARG A 91 -27.56 -16.63 -3.43
N THR A 92 -27.30 -17.03 -2.19
CA THR A 92 -27.87 -18.22 -1.54
C THR A 92 -29.05 -17.91 -0.61
N SER A 93 -29.35 -16.63 -0.37
CA SER A 93 -30.50 -16.15 0.42
C SER A 93 -31.81 -16.20 -0.38
N GLY A 94 -32.23 -17.43 -0.75
CA GLY A 94 -33.65 -17.75 -0.91
C GLY A 94 -34.31 -17.98 0.45
N PRO A 95 -35.65 -17.94 0.58
CA PRO A 95 -36.30 -18.13 1.86
C PRO A 95 -36.20 -19.61 2.25
N SER A 96 -35.26 -19.97 3.12
CA SER A 96 -35.31 -21.26 3.80
C SER A 96 -34.97 -21.13 5.28
N VAL A 97 -35.84 -21.78 6.03
CA VAL A 97 -35.94 -21.94 7.47
C VAL A 97 -34.69 -22.60 8.06
N ALA A 98 -34.21 -22.02 9.16
CA ALA A 98 -33.45 -22.58 10.28
C ALA A 98 -32.36 -23.65 10.00
N GLY A 99 -31.13 -23.30 10.40
CA GLY A 99 -30.37 -24.12 11.34
C GLY A 99 -29.55 -25.26 10.75
N LEU A 100 -28.34 -24.95 10.28
CA LEU A 100 -27.18 -25.77 10.63
C LEU A 100 -25.93 -24.88 10.68
N GLU A 101 -25.37 -24.82 11.87
CA GLU A 101 -24.32 -23.91 12.29
C GLU A 101 -23.00 -24.17 11.56
N THR A 102 -22.45 -23.15 10.90
CA THR A 102 -20.99 -23.02 10.78
C THR A 102 -20.52 -22.18 11.94
N THR A 103 -20.24 -22.87 13.04
CA THR A 103 -19.69 -22.33 14.27
C THR A 103 -18.27 -21.81 14.03
N TYR A 104 -18.15 -20.56 13.60
CA TYR A 104 -16.93 -19.75 13.78
C TYR A 104 -17.22 -18.31 14.23
N SER A 105 -18.46 -18.02 14.63
CA SER A 105 -18.83 -16.77 15.29
C SER A 105 -19.37 -17.07 16.68
N GLY A 106 -18.44 -17.36 17.60
CA GLY A 106 -18.77 -17.41 19.02
C GLY A 106 -19.16 -16.03 19.52
N GLY A 107 -20.41 -15.90 19.97
CA GLY A 107 -20.80 -15.12 21.15
C GLY A 107 -20.64 -13.58 21.14
N ASN A 108 -21.78 -12.91 21.36
CA ASN A 108 -21.96 -11.50 21.73
C ASN A 108 -21.80 -10.47 20.60
N GLY A 109 -22.91 -9.82 20.23
CA GLY A 109 -22.98 -8.69 19.28
C GLY A 109 -22.23 -7.41 19.68
N PHE A 110 -21.48 -7.41 20.79
CA PHE A 110 -20.50 -6.37 21.10
C PHE A 110 -19.13 -6.73 20.52
N SER A 111 -18.75 -8.01 20.50
CA SER A 111 -17.43 -8.50 20.07
C SER A 111 -17.21 -8.43 18.56
N THR A 112 -18.28 -8.52 17.75
CA THR A 112 -18.18 -8.52 16.27
C THR A 112 -17.71 -7.17 15.73
N SER A 113 -18.22 -6.05 16.27
CA SER A 113 -17.84 -4.69 15.85
C SER A 113 -16.40 -4.33 16.26
N TYR A 114 -15.98 -4.69 17.47
CA TYR A 114 -14.58 -4.50 17.86
C TYR A 114 -13.63 -5.39 17.05
N ASN A 115 -14.05 -6.60 16.68
CA ASN A 115 -13.26 -7.47 15.83
C ASN A 115 -13.15 -6.90 14.41
N SER A 116 -14.27 -6.47 13.81
CA SER A 116 -14.27 -5.85 12.47
C SER A 116 -13.42 -4.59 12.42
N GLN A 117 -13.47 -3.74 13.46
CA GLN A 117 -12.63 -2.54 13.52
C GLN A 117 -11.13 -2.84 13.55
N ARG A 118 -10.70 -3.94 14.17
CA ARG A 118 -9.30 -4.37 14.18
C ARG A 118 -8.84 -4.79 12.79
N TRP A 119 -9.68 -5.52 12.05
CA TRP A 119 -9.42 -5.89 10.66
C TRP A 119 -9.37 -4.68 9.74
N LEU A 120 -10.32 -3.77 9.87
CA LEU A 120 -10.33 -2.50 9.15
C LEU A 120 -9.03 -1.71 9.37
N ASN A 121 -8.52 -1.68 10.61
CA ASN A 121 -7.24 -1.06 10.90
C ASN A 121 -6.06 -1.77 10.21
N LEU A 122 -6.07 -3.12 10.18
CA LEU A 122 -5.07 -3.89 9.43
C LEU A 122 -5.09 -3.55 7.93
N TYR A 123 -6.27 -3.53 7.31
CA TYR A 123 -6.43 -3.19 5.89
C TYR A 123 -5.93 -1.78 5.58
N LEU A 124 -6.30 -0.81 6.42
CA LEU A 124 -5.80 0.57 6.30
C LEU A 124 -4.27 0.62 6.44
N SER A 125 -3.71 -0.09 7.41
CA SER A 125 -2.26 -0.11 7.68
C SER A 125 -1.46 -0.70 6.52
N ALA A 126 -1.96 -1.78 5.90
CA ALA A 126 -1.37 -2.34 4.68
C ALA A 126 -1.45 -1.36 3.50
N CYS A 127 -2.60 -0.70 3.31
CA CYS A 127 -2.75 0.31 2.27
C CYS A 127 -1.82 1.51 2.47
N LYS A 128 -1.63 1.98 3.72
CA LYS A 128 -0.66 3.04 4.06
C LYS A 128 0.79 2.64 3.79
N LEU A 129 1.16 1.36 3.97
CA LEU A 129 2.49 0.88 3.59
C LEU A 129 2.68 0.91 2.07
N LEU A 130 1.67 0.44 1.30
CA LEU A 130 1.72 0.53 -0.16
C LEU A 130 1.79 1.99 -0.64
N ASP A 131 0.97 2.87 -0.07
CA ASP A 131 0.97 4.31 -0.38
C ASP A 131 2.34 4.95 -0.14
N LEU A 132 2.99 4.62 0.98
CA LEU A 132 4.36 5.05 1.26
C LEU A 132 5.36 4.53 0.22
N ALA A 133 5.30 3.24 -0.12
CA ALA A 133 6.20 2.64 -1.10
C ALA A 133 6.03 3.24 -2.50
N LEU A 134 4.82 3.69 -2.85
CA LEU A 134 4.52 4.38 -4.11
C LEU A 134 4.89 5.87 -4.10
N ALA A 135 4.87 6.52 -2.94
CA ALA A 135 5.20 7.94 -2.78
C ALA A 135 6.72 8.20 -2.74
N LEU A 136 7.50 7.25 -2.22
CA LEU A 136 8.96 7.35 -2.16
C LEU A 136 9.61 7.23 -3.56
N PRO A 137 10.75 7.89 -3.81
CA PRO A 137 11.43 7.82 -5.09
C PRO A 137 11.88 6.38 -5.41
N PRO A 138 11.77 5.89 -6.66
CA PRO A 138 12.13 4.51 -7.02
C PRO A 138 13.55 4.11 -6.62
N GLU A 139 14.49 5.06 -6.67
CA GLU A 139 15.89 4.90 -6.32
C GLU A 139 16.09 4.60 -4.82
N SER A 140 15.14 5.03 -3.99
CA SER A 140 15.15 4.73 -2.54
C SER A 140 14.56 3.37 -2.20
N LEU A 141 13.84 2.73 -3.14
CA LEU A 141 13.22 1.42 -2.92
C LEU A 141 13.45 0.48 -4.12
N PRO A 142 14.73 0.16 -4.45
CA PRO A 142 15.02 -0.62 -5.64
C PRO A 142 14.41 -2.03 -5.60
N GLN A 143 14.35 -2.66 -4.42
CA GLN A 143 13.72 -3.97 -4.26
C GLN A 143 12.20 -3.90 -4.49
N PHE A 144 11.52 -2.85 -4.02
CA PHE A 144 10.09 -2.69 -4.27
C PHE A 144 9.76 -2.63 -5.76
N GLN A 145 10.63 -2.04 -6.59
CA GLN A 145 10.42 -2.00 -8.05
C GLN A 145 10.32 -3.40 -8.66
N MET A 146 11.02 -4.40 -8.10
CA MET A 146 10.95 -5.79 -8.56
C MET A 146 9.61 -6.47 -8.23
N TYR A 147 8.88 -5.98 -7.22
CA TYR A 147 7.60 -6.53 -6.77
C TYR A 147 6.39 -5.66 -7.15
N ARG A 148 6.63 -4.48 -7.71
CA ARG A 148 5.63 -3.44 -8.00
C ARG A 148 4.49 -3.96 -8.88
N TRP A 149 4.82 -4.76 -9.89
CA TRP A 149 3.88 -5.43 -10.80
C TRP A 149 2.77 -6.21 -10.10
N ALA A 150 3.01 -6.73 -8.88
CA ALA A 150 2.01 -7.48 -8.13
C ALA A 150 0.86 -6.57 -7.66
N PHE A 151 1.17 -5.29 -7.36
CA PHE A 151 0.24 -4.38 -6.69
C PHE A 151 -0.47 -3.45 -7.65
N ILE A 152 0.25 -2.84 -8.58
CA ILE A 152 -0.29 -1.84 -9.52
C ILE A 152 -0.05 -2.24 -10.97
N PRO A 153 -0.87 -1.75 -11.92
CA PRO A 153 -0.58 -1.92 -13.34
C PRO A 153 0.78 -1.33 -13.68
N GLU A 154 1.55 -2.05 -14.49
CA GLU A 154 2.69 -1.49 -15.18
C GLU A 154 2.28 -1.22 -16.62
N ALA A 155 2.74 -0.12 -17.20
CA ALA A 155 2.59 0.10 -18.63
C ALA A 155 3.40 -0.99 -19.32
N SER A 156 2.74 -2.03 -19.81
CA SER A 156 3.39 -3.10 -20.55
C SER A 156 4.15 -2.48 -21.72
N ASP A 157 5.47 -2.72 -21.79
CA ASP A 157 6.26 -2.56 -23.02
C ASP A 157 5.81 -3.63 -24.03
N ASP A 158 4.54 -3.57 -24.45
CA ASP A 158 4.02 -4.32 -25.58
C ASP A 158 4.56 -3.68 -26.87
N SER A 159 5.88 -3.74 -27.00
CA SER A 159 6.63 -3.42 -28.21
C SER A 159 6.56 -4.61 -29.15
N GLY A 160 5.35 -5.06 -29.49
CA GLY A 160 5.06 -5.81 -30.73
C GLY A 160 5.89 -7.06 -31.04
N LEU A 161 6.53 -7.68 -30.04
CA LEU A 161 7.28 -8.92 -30.17
C LEU A 161 6.73 -9.98 -29.20
N GLU A 162 5.43 -9.99 -28.97
CA GLU A 162 4.72 -11.17 -28.51
C GLU A 162 4.86 -12.24 -29.60
N VAL A 163 5.88 -13.09 -29.47
CA VAL A 163 5.90 -14.41 -30.07
C VAL A 163 4.64 -15.10 -29.58
N ARG A 164 3.62 -15.07 -30.43
CA ARG A 164 2.33 -15.74 -30.30
C ARG A 164 2.52 -17.15 -29.75
N ARG A 165 2.50 -17.29 -28.43
CA ARG A 165 2.32 -18.58 -27.77
C ARG A 165 0.84 -18.87 -27.83
N GLN A 166 0.48 -19.61 -28.87
CA GLN A 166 -0.82 -20.22 -29.04
C GLN A 166 -1.08 -21.18 -27.87
N GLY A 167 -1.63 -20.63 -26.79
CA GLY A 167 -2.01 -21.36 -25.58
C GLY A 167 -3.31 -20.78 -25.04
N THR A 168 -4.40 -21.49 -25.27
CA THR A 168 -5.72 -21.22 -24.68
C THR A 168 -5.59 -21.00 -23.17
N HIS A 169 -6.03 -19.84 -22.68
CA HIS A 169 -6.13 -19.45 -21.27
C HIS A 169 -4.84 -19.17 -20.46
N GLN A 170 -3.93 -18.32 -20.94
CA GLN A 170 -3.17 -17.53 -19.95
C GLN A 170 -4.07 -16.38 -19.46
N ARG A 171 -4.72 -16.55 -18.30
CA ARG A 171 -5.31 -15.41 -17.60
C ARG A 171 -4.13 -14.51 -17.22
N GLU A 172 -3.98 -13.39 -17.93
CA GLU A 172 -3.03 -12.35 -17.54
C GLU A 172 -3.19 -12.05 -16.05
N PHE A 173 -2.08 -12.06 -15.33
CA PHE A 173 -2.08 -11.71 -13.91
C PHE A 173 -2.63 -10.28 -13.75
N LYS A 174 -3.60 -10.10 -12.84
CA LYS A 174 -4.16 -8.79 -12.54
C LYS A 174 -3.62 -8.29 -11.21
N PRO A 175 -3.00 -7.09 -11.16
CA PRO A 175 -2.49 -6.54 -9.92
C PRO A 175 -3.57 -6.37 -8.85
N TYR A 176 -3.17 -6.48 -7.58
CA TYR A 176 -4.10 -6.47 -6.45
C TYR A 176 -4.96 -5.21 -6.39
N VAL A 177 -4.41 -4.03 -6.67
CA VAL A 177 -5.16 -2.77 -6.69
C VAL A 177 -6.32 -2.83 -7.68
N VAL A 178 -6.13 -3.41 -8.86
CA VAL A 178 -7.17 -3.52 -9.89
C VAL A 178 -8.28 -4.46 -9.44
N ARG A 179 -7.93 -5.59 -8.83
CA ARG A 179 -8.87 -6.58 -8.31
C ARG A 179 -9.70 -6.00 -7.17
N LEU A 180 -9.06 -5.39 -6.18
CA LEU A 180 -9.70 -4.77 -5.03
C LEU A 180 -10.57 -3.58 -5.43
N ALA A 181 -10.10 -2.70 -6.33
CA ALA A 181 -10.92 -1.60 -6.85
C ALA A 181 -12.23 -2.09 -7.48
N LYS A 182 -12.16 -3.18 -8.27
CA LYS A 182 -13.33 -3.77 -8.92
C LYS A 182 -14.35 -4.30 -7.90
N LEU A 183 -13.87 -5.02 -6.88
CA LEU A 183 -14.72 -5.61 -5.85
C LEU A 183 -15.36 -4.53 -4.96
N LEU A 184 -14.57 -3.54 -4.52
CA LEU A 184 -15.07 -2.40 -3.74
C LEU A 184 -16.11 -1.57 -4.51
N ARG A 185 -15.90 -1.32 -5.82
CA ARG A 185 -16.93 -0.66 -6.66
C ARG A 185 -18.22 -1.45 -6.71
N LYS A 186 -18.13 -2.78 -6.75
CA LYS A 186 -19.31 -3.65 -6.79
C LYS A 186 -20.06 -3.62 -5.46
N ARG A 187 -19.36 -3.64 -4.32
CA ARG A 187 -19.96 -3.53 -2.99
C ARG A 187 -20.60 -2.15 -2.76
N ALA A 188 -19.89 -1.07 -3.11
CA ALA A 188 -20.41 0.31 -2.99
C ALA A 188 -21.69 0.55 -3.82
N LYS A 189 -21.82 -0.08 -5.00
CA LYS A 189 -23.06 0.01 -5.80
C LYS A 189 -24.27 -0.68 -5.17
N LYS A 190 -24.05 -1.70 -4.33
CA LYS A 190 -25.12 -2.38 -3.60
C LYS A 190 -25.63 -1.56 -2.41
N ASN A 191 -24.75 -0.75 -1.80
CA ASN A 191 -25.04 0.07 -0.64
C ASN A 191 -24.79 1.57 -0.95
N PRO A 192 -25.69 2.22 -1.71
CA PRO A 192 -25.51 3.61 -2.14
C PRO A 192 -25.65 4.66 -1.01
N GLU A 193 -25.99 4.25 0.23
CA GLU A 193 -26.21 5.16 1.36
C GLU A 193 -24.91 5.78 1.92
N GLU A 194 -23.74 5.24 1.60
CA GLU A 194 -22.45 5.84 1.96
C GLU A 194 -21.88 6.63 0.76
N ASP A 195 -21.92 7.97 0.85
CA ASP A 195 -21.31 8.95 -0.08
C ASP A 195 -19.76 8.87 -0.09
N CYS A 196 -19.21 7.70 -0.41
CA CYS A 196 -17.76 7.48 -0.41
C CYS A 196 -17.11 7.71 -1.78
N SER A 197 -17.92 7.87 -2.84
CA SER A 197 -17.46 7.94 -4.24
C SER A 197 -17.04 9.33 -4.72
N THR A 198 -17.27 10.38 -3.94
CA THR A 198 -17.18 11.78 -4.39
C THR A 198 -15.84 12.47 -4.16
N ARG A 199 -14.89 11.88 -3.43
CA ARG A 199 -13.58 12.50 -3.22
C ARG A 199 -12.59 12.09 -4.32
N THR A 200 -12.41 12.97 -5.31
CA THR A 200 -11.34 12.83 -6.30
C THR A 200 -10.00 13.03 -5.60
N LEU A 201 -9.22 11.96 -5.49
CA LEU A 201 -7.82 12.04 -5.05
C LEU A 201 -6.93 12.31 -6.28
N SER A 202 -5.83 13.03 -6.10
CA SER A 202 -4.76 13.16 -7.08
C SER A 202 -3.52 12.42 -6.58
N TRP A 203 -2.80 11.77 -7.49
CA TRP A 203 -1.53 11.13 -7.16
C TRP A 203 -0.39 12.05 -7.57
N GLU A 204 0.55 12.27 -6.64
CA GLU A 204 1.76 13.06 -6.86
C GLU A 204 2.95 12.35 -6.20
N PRO A 205 4.12 12.26 -6.86
CA PRO A 205 5.33 11.75 -6.24
C PRO A 205 5.66 12.50 -4.93
N GLY A 206 6.10 11.78 -3.90
CA GLY A 206 6.45 12.39 -2.61
C GLY A 206 5.26 12.79 -1.73
N HIS A 207 4.03 12.48 -2.13
CA HIS A 207 2.82 12.80 -1.36
C HIS A 207 2.04 11.53 -1.01
N LEU A 208 1.71 11.35 0.28
CA LEU A 208 0.85 10.25 0.74
C LEU A 208 -0.61 10.59 0.42
N THR A 209 -1.30 9.67 -0.25
CA THR A 209 -2.70 9.83 -0.65
C THR A 209 -3.67 9.41 0.46
N LEU A 210 -3.25 8.49 1.33
CA LEU A 210 -4.05 7.99 2.45
C LEU A 210 -3.72 8.73 3.75
N THR A 211 -4.49 9.78 4.04
CA THR A 211 -4.39 10.55 5.29
C THR A 211 -5.45 10.16 6.32
N LEU A 212 -6.17 9.06 6.08
CA LEU A 212 -7.23 8.57 6.99
C LEU A 212 -6.60 7.95 8.23
N TYR A 213 -7.14 8.26 9.41
CA TYR A 213 -6.67 7.64 10.66
C TYR A 213 -7.41 6.35 10.98
N VAL A 214 -8.73 6.37 10.80
CA VAL A 214 -9.60 5.23 11.05
C VAL A 214 -10.57 5.13 9.89
N ILE A 215 -10.87 3.89 9.49
CA ILE A 215 -11.97 3.58 8.59
C ILE A 215 -13.05 2.78 9.33
N ARG A 216 -14.31 3.03 8.99
CA ARG A 216 -15.52 2.37 9.50
C ARG A 216 -16.04 1.31 8.52
N SER A 217 -15.66 1.40 7.25
CA SER A 217 -16.02 0.47 6.19
C SER A 217 -14.85 0.32 5.20
N MET A 218 -14.83 -0.78 4.44
CA MET A 218 -13.78 -1.00 3.43
C MET A 218 -13.92 -0.05 2.23
N GLU A 219 -15.14 0.41 1.97
CA GLU A 219 -15.53 1.34 0.92
C GLU A 219 -14.76 2.65 1.03
N GLN A 220 -14.36 3.06 2.25
CA GLN A 220 -13.52 4.24 2.48
C GLN A 220 -12.14 4.15 1.82
N LEU A 221 -11.67 2.95 1.46
CA LEU A 221 -10.44 2.76 0.69
C LEU A 221 -10.66 2.80 -0.82
N LEU A 222 -11.92 2.82 -1.30
CA LEU A 222 -12.24 2.78 -2.72
C LEU A 222 -11.63 3.96 -3.52
N PRO A 223 -11.67 5.23 -3.05
CA PRO A 223 -11.03 6.34 -3.77
C PRO A 223 -9.53 6.11 -4.01
N PHE A 224 -8.84 5.54 -3.02
CA PHE A 224 -7.42 5.19 -3.12
C PHE A 224 -7.18 4.10 -4.18
N PHE A 225 -7.91 2.99 -4.12
CA PHE A 225 -7.74 1.92 -5.10
C PHE A 225 -8.12 2.35 -6.52
N ASN A 226 -9.16 3.17 -6.68
CA ASN A 226 -9.51 3.75 -7.98
C ASN A 226 -8.38 4.64 -8.49
N LEU A 227 -7.87 5.58 -7.67
CA LEU A 227 -6.76 6.45 -8.04
C LEU A 227 -5.57 5.66 -8.57
N LEU A 228 -5.08 4.70 -7.79
CA LEU A 228 -3.94 3.88 -8.17
C LEU A 228 -4.21 3.07 -9.44
N SER A 229 -5.43 2.51 -9.58
CA SER A 229 -5.80 1.77 -10.78
C SER A 229 -5.84 2.63 -12.05
N HIS A 230 -6.18 3.92 -11.95
CA HIS A 230 -6.28 4.81 -13.10
C HIS A 230 -4.94 5.44 -13.48
N VAL A 231 -4.20 5.92 -12.48
CA VAL A 231 -2.90 6.60 -12.66
C VAL A 231 -1.88 5.65 -13.29
N PHE A 232 -1.83 4.41 -12.82
CA PHE A 232 -0.82 3.44 -13.28
C PHE A 232 -1.25 2.59 -14.48
N ASN A 233 -2.55 2.56 -14.82
CA ASN A 233 -3.04 1.90 -16.04
C ASN A 233 -2.97 2.80 -17.28
N SER A 234 -2.86 4.13 -17.10
CA SER A 234 -2.79 5.06 -18.22
C SER A 234 -1.40 5.01 -18.85
N LYS A 235 -1.33 4.73 -20.16
CA LYS A 235 -0.16 4.93 -21.04
C LYS A 235 0.43 6.36 -21.01
N ALA A 236 -0.13 7.27 -20.20
CA ALA A 236 0.30 8.65 -20.01
C ALA A 236 1.47 8.81 -19.04
N SER A 237 1.73 7.83 -18.15
CA SER A 237 2.85 7.95 -17.19
C SER A 237 4.23 7.77 -17.85
N SER A 238 4.30 7.23 -19.07
CA SER A 238 5.56 7.15 -19.84
C SER A 238 6.03 8.50 -20.44
N ARG A 239 5.33 9.61 -20.19
CA ARG A 239 5.71 10.95 -20.65
C ARG A 239 6.35 11.86 -19.59
N SER A 240 6.61 11.38 -18.37
CA SER A 240 7.36 12.13 -17.36
C SER A 240 8.89 11.89 -17.40
N GLY A 241 9.40 11.18 -18.41
CA GLY A 241 10.81 11.27 -18.83
C GLY A 241 11.01 12.47 -19.77
N PRO A 242 12.12 13.22 -19.69
CA PRO A 242 12.35 14.33 -20.60
C PRO A 242 12.42 13.79 -22.03
N ALA A 243 11.47 14.20 -22.86
CA ALA A 243 11.45 13.89 -24.28
C ALA A 243 12.68 14.49 -24.96
N HIS A 244 13.73 13.68 -25.13
CA HIS A 244 14.84 14.00 -26.02
C HIS A 244 14.44 13.65 -27.46
N ALA A 245 13.79 14.60 -28.14
CA ALA A 245 13.87 14.66 -29.59
C ALA A 245 15.32 15.04 -29.96
N ARG A 246 16.15 14.05 -30.31
CA ARG A 246 17.47 14.27 -30.92
C ARG A 246 17.27 14.69 -32.38
N ASN A 247 17.45 15.97 -32.67
CA ASN A 247 17.92 16.41 -33.98
C ASN A 247 19.45 16.54 -33.92
N PRO A 248 20.21 16.06 -34.92
CA PRO A 248 21.66 16.19 -34.94
C PRO A 248 22.05 17.45 -35.71
N ALA A 249 22.38 18.54 -35.02
CA ALA A 249 23.25 19.60 -35.53
C ALA A 249 23.65 20.55 -34.40
N ASP A 250 24.95 20.88 -34.39
CA ASP A 250 25.58 22.08 -33.81
C ASP A 250 25.85 22.18 -32.31
N SER A 251 27.07 21.75 -31.98
CA SER A 251 28.10 22.41 -31.17
C SER A 251 27.73 23.47 -30.12
N SER A 252 28.27 23.19 -28.92
CA SER A 252 28.87 24.11 -27.94
C SER A 252 28.01 24.72 -26.81
N PHE A 253 28.57 24.60 -25.59
CA PHE A 253 28.20 25.21 -24.31
C PHE A 253 26.86 24.81 -23.67
N LEU A 254 26.91 24.00 -22.60
CA LEU A 254 25.90 23.98 -21.52
C LEU A 254 26.35 23.13 -20.30
N GLY A 255 27.38 23.59 -19.58
CA GLY A 255 27.85 22.96 -18.33
C GLY A 255 27.12 23.40 -17.04
N HIS A 256 26.11 24.29 -17.12
CA HIS A 256 25.58 24.99 -15.95
C HIS A 256 24.09 24.76 -15.62
N LYS A 257 23.31 24.06 -16.47
CA LYS A 257 21.87 23.84 -16.25
C LYS A 257 21.52 22.56 -15.49
N GLU A 258 22.40 21.56 -15.46
CA GLU A 258 22.14 20.30 -14.76
C GLU A 258 22.22 20.43 -13.24
N GLY A 259 23.16 21.23 -12.72
CA GLY A 259 23.33 21.45 -11.28
C GLY A 259 22.11 22.10 -10.62
N HIS A 260 21.54 23.15 -11.24
CA HIS A 260 20.40 23.89 -10.70
C HIS A 260 19.10 23.06 -10.68
N LYS A 261 18.95 22.15 -11.65
CA LYS A 261 17.82 21.21 -11.73
C LYS A 261 17.93 20.09 -10.69
N LEU A 262 19.13 19.55 -10.50
CA LEU A 262 19.41 18.53 -9.49
C LEU A 262 19.25 19.07 -8.07
N GLU A 263 19.69 20.30 -7.82
CA GLU A 263 19.53 20.96 -6.53
C GLU A 263 18.04 21.22 -6.20
N SER A 264 17.27 21.70 -7.18
CA SER A 264 15.81 21.86 -7.04
C SER A 264 15.10 20.54 -6.74
N GLN A 265 15.54 19.44 -7.37
CA GLN A 265 14.98 18.11 -7.14
C GLN A 265 15.35 17.56 -5.75
N LYS A 266 16.57 17.80 -5.27
CA LYS A 266 16.98 17.44 -3.90
C LYS A 266 16.16 18.18 -2.85
N VAL A 267 15.95 19.50 -3.04
CA VAL A 267 15.10 20.32 -2.15
C VAL A 267 13.66 19.82 -2.16
N PHE A 268 13.11 19.48 -3.33
CA PHE A 268 11.78 18.88 -3.45
C PHE A 268 11.66 17.59 -2.63
N TRP A 269 12.58 16.63 -2.81
CA TRP A 269 12.53 15.35 -2.11
C TRP A 269 12.79 15.47 -0.61
N SER A 270 13.61 16.44 -0.20
CA SER A 270 13.79 16.77 1.22
C SER A 270 12.48 17.25 1.85
N ARG A 271 11.77 18.18 1.21
CA ARG A 271 10.46 18.65 1.69
C ARG A 271 9.38 17.57 1.64
N ALA A 272 9.35 16.79 0.57
CA ALA A 272 8.44 15.65 0.43
C ALA A 272 8.66 14.63 1.56
N ARG A 273 9.92 14.29 1.85
CA ARG A 273 10.27 13.39 2.94
C ARG A 273 9.81 13.93 4.29
N GLN A 274 10.03 15.21 4.56
CA GLN A 274 9.54 15.84 5.80
C GLN A 274 8.01 15.70 5.93
N ASN A 275 7.24 16.02 4.88
CA ASN A 275 5.78 15.88 4.91
C ASN A 275 5.33 14.43 5.14
N ILE A 276 6.05 13.47 4.55
CA ILE A 276 5.81 12.03 4.76
C ILE A 276 6.08 11.64 6.21
N GLU A 277 7.19 12.09 6.80
CA GLU A 277 7.54 11.85 8.19
C GLU A 277 6.48 12.42 9.14
N GLU A 278 6.05 13.68 8.95
CA GLU A 278 4.97 14.31 9.72
C GLU A 278 3.64 13.54 9.64
N MET A 279 3.35 12.90 8.51
CA MET A 279 2.16 12.06 8.37
C MET A 279 2.30 10.74 9.14
N VAL A 280 3.47 10.09 9.08
CA VAL A 280 3.76 8.87 9.84
C VAL A 280 3.75 9.14 11.35
N GLU A 281 4.18 10.32 11.78
CA GLU A 281 4.12 10.74 13.19
C GLU A 281 2.68 10.69 13.73
N LYS A 282 1.72 11.16 12.94
CA LYS A 282 0.30 11.20 13.35
C LYS A 282 -0.28 9.80 13.57
N ASP A 283 0.23 8.78 12.88
CA ASP A 283 -0.17 7.38 13.08
C ASP A 283 0.25 6.84 14.47
N PHE A 284 1.26 7.45 15.10
CA PHE A 284 1.61 7.11 16.48
C PHE A 284 0.60 7.66 17.50
N LEU A 285 -0.06 8.77 17.18
CA LEU A 285 -1.01 9.46 18.05
C LEU A 285 -2.41 8.83 18.07
N GLU A 286 -2.69 7.90 17.14
CA GLU A 286 -3.91 7.11 17.15
C GLU A 286 -4.04 6.27 18.44
N GLY A 287 -5.07 6.59 19.23
CA GLY A 287 -5.37 6.03 20.56
C GLY A 287 -5.36 7.05 21.71
N LEU A 288 -4.74 8.23 21.53
CA LEU A 288 -4.75 9.33 22.50
C LEU A 288 -5.86 10.34 22.24
N ILE A 289 -6.28 10.47 20.98
CA ILE A 289 -7.35 11.36 20.57
C ILE A 289 -8.68 10.63 20.77
N LYS A 290 -9.29 10.81 21.95
CA LYS A 290 -10.72 10.57 22.14
C LYS A 290 -11.46 11.71 21.44
N THR A 291 -11.90 11.49 20.20
CA THR A 291 -12.98 12.29 19.57
C THR A 291 -14.29 11.59 19.80
#